data_AF-A0A7V2XB96-F1
#
_entry.id   AF-A0A7V2XB96-F1
#
_cell.length_a   1.000
_cell.length_b   1.000
_cell.length_c   1.000
_cell.angle_alpha   90.00
_cell.angle_beta   90.00
_cell.angle_gamma   90.00
#
_symmetry.space_group_name_H-M   'P 1'
#
loop_
_entity.id
_entity.type
_entity.pdbx_description
1 polymer ?
#
loop_
_entity_poly.entity_id
_entity_poly.type
_entity_poly.pdbx_seq_one_letter_code
_entity_poly.pdbx_strand_id
1 'polypeptide(L)'
;MIDYYLAALATILQPSNLAAICLGGLWGILAGALPGISTSMGVVLLLPFTFSLSPITAFTILVSAYCGGITGGSITSILFGIPGEPSSVPT
;
A
#
# COMPACT_ATOMS: atom_id res chain seq x y z
N MET A 1 3.01 -14.42 24.65
CA MET A 1 2.13 -13.63 23.74
C MET A 1 2.85 -12.40 23.21
N ILE A 2 3.56 -11.66 24.07
CA ILE A 2 4.52 -10.61 23.67
C ILE A 2 5.59 -11.13 22.68
N ASP A 3 5.99 -12.40 22.84
CA ASP A 3 7.08 -13.03 22.08
C ASP A 3 6.79 -13.12 20.58
N TYR A 4 5.52 -13.33 20.22
CA TYR A 4 5.10 -13.37 18.82
C TYR A 4 5.20 -11.99 18.16
N TYR A 5 4.90 -10.91 18.89
CA TYR A 5 5.04 -9.55 18.38
C TYR A 5 6.50 -9.18 18.16
N LEU A 6 7.39 -9.57 19.08
CA LEU A 6 8.84 -9.34 18.95
C LEU A 6 9.43 -10.12 17.77
N ALA A 7 9.01 -11.38 17.56
CA ALA A 7 9.44 -12.17 16.42
C ALA A 7 8.96 -11.60 15.08
N ALA A 8 7.71 -11.12 15.01
CA ALA A 8 7.16 -10.48 13.82
C ALA A 8 7.90 -9.17 13.49
N LEU A 9 8.19 -8.35 14.50
CA LEU A 9 8.97 -7.12 14.33
C LEU A 9 10.36 -7.42 13.75
N ALA A 10 11.07 -8.41 14.31
CA ALA A 10 12.37 -8.83 13.80
C ALA A 10 12.31 -9.31 12.34
N THR A 11 11.22 -9.96 11.95
CA THR A 11 11.00 -10.42 10.57
C THR A 11 10.74 -9.27 9.61
N ILE A 12 9.94 -8.28 10.01
CA ILE A 12 9.65 -7.10 9.18
C ILE A 12 10.88 -6.23 8.98
N LEU A 13 11.75 -6.12 10.00
CA LEU A 13 12.99 -5.35 9.92
C LEU A 13 14.06 -5.99 9.01
N GLN A 14 13.83 -7.20 8.49
CA GLN A 14 14.76 -7.80 7.54
C GLN A 14 14.84 -6.95 6.26
N PRO A 15 16.04 -6.77 5.67
CA PRO A 15 16.24 -5.88 4.53
C PRO A 15 15.31 -6.18 3.33
N SER A 16 15.01 -7.46 3.10
CA SER A 16 14.11 -7.89 2.02
C SER A 16 12.69 -7.37 2.21
N ASN A 17 12.16 -7.43 3.44
CA ASN A 17 10.82 -6.96 3.75
C ASN A 17 10.77 -5.44 3.80
N LEU A 18 11.84 -4.79 4.25
CA LEU A 18 11.95 -3.34 4.23
C LEU A 18 11.95 -2.77 2.80
N ALA A 19 12.68 -3.42 1.88
CA ALA A 19 12.64 -3.09 0.47
C ALA A 19 11.23 -3.31 -0.12
N ALA A 20 10.57 -4.41 0.24
CA ALA A 20 9.20 -4.68 -0.15
C ALA A 20 8.20 -3.63 0.36
N ILE A 21 8.36 -3.12 1.59
CA ILE A 21 7.56 -2.00 2.12
C ILE A 21 7.77 -0.74 1.26
N CYS A 22 9.03 -0.42 0.93
CA CYS A 22 9.33 0.77 0.13
C CYS A 22 8.72 0.66 -1.27
N LEU A 23 8.86 -0.49 -1.92
CA LEU A 23 8.32 -0.74 -3.25
C LEU A 23 6.78 -0.75 -3.26
N GLY A 24 6.16 -1.45 -2.30
CA GLY A 24 4.72 -1.48 -2.13
C GLY A 24 4.17 -0.09 -1.85
N GLY A 25 4.78 0.65 -0.92
CA GLY A 25 4.40 2.03 -0.60
C GLY A 25 4.52 2.98 -1.78
N LEU A 26 5.63 2.92 -2.54
CA LEU A 26 5.81 3.72 -3.77
C LEU A 26 4.74 3.40 -4.81
N TRP A 27 4.47 2.12 -5.06
CA TRP A 27 3.39 1.71 -5.95
C TRP A 27 2.04 2.24 -5.47
N GLY A 28 1.77 2.12 -4.17
CA GLY A 28 0.56 2.64 -3.54
C GLY A 28 0.37 4.12 -3.82
N ILE A 29 1.39 4.93 -3.55
CA ILE A 29 1.35 6.39 -3.78
C ILE A 29 1.10 6.70 -5.25
N LEU A 30 1.80 6.02 -6.18
CA LEU A 30 1.62 6.23 -7.62
C LEU A 30 0.21 5.83 -8.09
N ALA A 31 -0.30 4.70 -7.61
CA ALA A 31 -1.63 4.22 -7.96
C ALA A 31 -2.72 5.15 -7.40
N GLY A 32 -2.58 5.65 -6.17
CA GLY A 32 -3.51 6.61 -5.56
C GLY A 32 -3.42 8.02 -6.14
N ALA A 33 -2.27 8.40 -6.70
CA ALA A 33 -2.07 9.69 -7.37
C ALA A 33 -2.79 9.78 -8.73
N LEU A 34 -3.21 8.64 -9.30
CA LEU A 34 -3.92 8.60 -10.57
C LEU A 34 -5.42 8.86 -10.36
N PRO A 35 -6.01 9.90 -10.99
CA PRO A 35 -7.43 10.19 -10.85
C PRO A 35 -8.28 9.05 -11.42
N GLY A 36 -9.24 8.58 -10.63
CA GLY A 36 -10.15 7.50 -11.01
C GLY A 36 -9.71 6.09 -10.64
N ILE A 37 -8.52 5.91 -10.04
CA ILE A 37 -8.10 4.63 -9.45
C ILE A 37 -8.29 4.71 -7.94
N SER A 38 -9.25 3.94 -7.42
CA SER A 38 -9.38 3.75 -5.97
C SER A 38 -8.17 2.99 -5.43
N THR A 39 -7.77 3.35 -4.21
CA THR A 39 -6.73 2.67 -3.43
C THR A 39 -6.94 1.16 -3.39
N SER A 40 -8.20 0.72 -3.24
CA SER A 40 -8.55 -0.71 -3.24
C SER A 40 -8.22 -1.39 -4.58
N MET A 41 -8.52 -0.72 -5.69
CA MET A 41 -8.21 -1.20 -7.04
C MET A 41 -6.70 -1.28 -7.27
N GLY A 42 -5.94 -0.29 -6.79
CA GLY A 42 -4.47 -0.29 -6.86
C GLY A 42 -3.82 -1.49 -6.16
N VAL A 43 -4.39 -1.94 -5.04
CA VAL A 43 -3.97 -3.15 -4.31
C VAL A 43 -4.35 -4.41 -5.07
N VAL A 44 -5.53 -4.47 -5.68
CA VAL A 44 -5.97 -5.61 -6.51
C VAL A 44 -5.07 -5.81 -7.73
N LEU A 45 -4.52 -4.73 -8.31
CA LEU A 45 -3.56 -4.84 -9.41
C LEU A 45 -2.23 -5.49 -8.99
N LEU A 46 -1.86 -5.43 -7.70
CA LEU A 46 -0.67 -6.10 -7.18
C LEU A 46 -0.87 -7.57 -6.84
N LEU A 47 -2.10 -8.01 -6.55
CA LEU A 47 -2.43 -9.39 -6.20
C LEU A 47 -1.77 -10.45 -7.11
N PRO A 48 -1.85 -10.39 -8.45
CA PRO A 48 -1.23 -11.40 -9.31
C PRO A 48 0.30 -11.48 -9.14
N PHE A 49 0.97 -10.37 -8.85
CA PHE A 49 2.41 -10.33 -8.62
C PHE A 49 2.79 -10.91 -7.25
N THR A 50 1.87 -10.91 -6.29
CA THR A 50 2.12 -11.42 -4.94
C THR A 50 2.03 -12.94 -4.82
N PHE A 51 1.41 -13.65 -5.76
CA PHE A 51 1.26 -15.11 -5.70
C PHE A 51 2.58 -15.89 -5.83
N SER A 52 3.62 -15.29 -6.42
CA SER A 52 4.94 -15.91 -6.53
C SER A 52 5.86 -15.60 -5.34
N LEU A 53 5.42 -14.77 -4.39
CA LEU A 53 6.24 -14.32 -3.25
C LEU A 53 5.99 -15.14 -1.99
N SER A 54 6.91 -15.04 -1.02
CA SER A 54 6.65 -15.59 0.31
C SER A 54 5.42 -14.92 0.94
N PRO A 55 4.60 -15.62 1.74
CA PRO A 55 3.39 -15.05 2.31
C PRO A 55 3.65 -13.77 3.12
N ILE A 56 4.76 -13.74 3.87
CA ILE A 56 5.16 -12.59 4.70
C ILE A 56 5.44 -11.38 3.81
N THR A 57 6.25 -11.56 2.76
CA THR A 57 6.61 -10.47 1.83
C THR A 57 5.40 -10.02 1.01
N ALA A 58 4.55 -10.95 0.57
CA ALA A 58 3.32 -10.67 -0.15
C ALA A 58 2.39 -9.75 0.65
N PHE A 59 2.06 -10.12 1.89
CA PHE A 59 1.23 -9.28 2.76
C PHE A 59 1.88 -7.93 3.06
N THR A 60 3.21 -7.90 3.24
CA THR A 60 3.96 -6.67 3.47
C THR A 60 3.81 -5.67 2.30
N ILE A 61 3.88 -6.15 1.06
CA ILE A 61 3.67 -5.34 -0.15
C ILE A 61 2.22 -4.85 -0.23
N LEU A 62 1.24 -5.72 -0.02
CA LEU A 62 -0.18 -5.36 -0.13
C LEU A 62 -0.58 -4.30 0.91
N VAL A 63 -0.14 -4.47 2.16
CA VAL A 63 -0.44 -3.53 3.25
C VAL A 63 0.28 -2.20 3.05
N SER A 64 1.56 -2.22 2.65
CA SER A 64 2.29 -0.98 2.37
C SER A 64 1.73 -0.23 1.16
N ALA A 65 1.30 -0.93 0.11
CA ALA A 65 0.63 -0.33 -1.04
C ALA A 65 -0.72 0.29 -0.69
N TYR A 66 -1.50 -0.37 0.17
CA TYR A 66 -2.75 0.22 0.68
C TYR A 66 -2.48 1.53 1.43
N CYS A 67 -1.52 1.53 2.36
CA CYS A 67 -1.16 2.71 3.14
C CYS A 67 -0.62 3.85 2.25
N GLY A 68 0.21 3.50 1.26
CA GLY A 68 0.70 4.43 0.26
C GLY A 68 -0.42 5.02 -0.60
N GLY A 69 -1.40 4.22 -1.03
CA GLY A 69 -2.51 4.66 -1.86
C GLY A 69 -3.47 5.62 -1.17
N ILE A 70 -3.79 5.38 0.12
CA ILE A 70 -4.58 6.33 0.92
C ILE A 70 -3.87 7.68 0.98
N THR A 71 -2.55 7.68 1.15
CA THR A 71 -1.76 8.91 1.17
C THR A 71 -1.69 9.54 -0.24
N GLY A 72 -1.54 8.73 -1.29
CA GLY A 72 -1.51 9.15 -2.69
C GLY A 72 -2.80 9.84 -3.16
N GLY A 73 -3.97 9.38 -2.69
CA GLY A 73 -5.26 9.99 -3.02
C GLY A 73 -5.37 11.47 -2.59
N SER A 74 -4.62 11.87 -1.56
CA SER A 74 -4.52 13.28 -1.18
C SER A 74 -3.79 14.13 -2.23
N ILE A 75 -2.80 13.57 -2.93
CA ILE A 75 -2.04 14.25 -3.99
C ILE A 75 -2.97 14.64 -5.13
N THR A 76 -3.79 13.68 -5.60
CA THR A 76 -4.78 13.89 -6.67
C THR A 76 -5.82 14.95 -6.28
N SER A 77 -6.28 14.91 -5.03
CA SER A 77 -7.28 15.84 -4.50
C SER A 77 -6.75 17.27 -4.42
N ILE A 78 -5.47 17.46 -4.05
CA ILE A 78 -4.83 18.78 -3.99
C ILE A 78 -4.53 19.31 -5.39
N LEU A 79 -3.99 18.47 -6.28
CA LEU A 79 -3.48 18.92 -7.58
C LEU A 79 -4.60 19.12 -8.62
N PHE A 80 -5.61 18.25 -8.61
CA PHE A 80 -6.68 18.24 -9.61
C PHE A 80 -8.05 18.63 -9.05
N GLY A 81 -8.20 18.77 -7.73
CA GLY A 81 -9.49 19.07 -7.10
C GLY A 81 -10.52 17.95 -7.23
N ILE A 82 -10.11 16.77 -7.69
CA ILE A 82 -10.95 15.58 -7.82
C ILE A 82 -10.60 14.64 -6.66
N PRO A 83 -11.57 14.27 -5.80
CA PRO A 83 -11.31 13.35 -4.70
C PRO A 83 -10.84 12.00 -5.26
N GLY A 84 -9.65 11.59 -4.85
CA GLY A 84 -9.04 10.32 -5.27
C GLY A 84 -9.75 9.08 -4.71
N GLU A 85 -10.45 9.24 -3.58
CA GLU A 85 -11.14 8.15 -2.90
C GLU A 85 -12.59 8.56 -2.55
N PRO A 86 -13.59 7.66 -2.64
CA PRO A 86 -14.99 8.01 -2.39
C PRO A 86 -15.24 8.57 -0.99
N SER A 87 -14.44 8.17 0.00
CA SER A 87 -14.52 8.67 1.38
C SER A 87 -14.12 10.14 1.54
N SER A 88 -13.46 10.72 0.55
CA SER A 88 -12.99 12.12 0.57
C SER A 88 -13.96 13.07 -0.15
N VAL A 89 -15.07 12.55 -0.70
CA VAL A 89 -16.13 13.37 -1.28
C VAL A 89 -16.92 14.01 -0.14
N PRO A 90 -17.01 15.36 -0.07
CA PRO A 90 -17.88 16.01 0.91
C PRO A 90 -19.33 15.65 0.61
N THR A 91 -20.02 15.08 1.61
CA THR A 91 -21.48 14.90 1.62
C THR A 91 -22.21 16.21 1.84
#